data_AF-A0A920M4T1-F1
#
_entry.id   AF-A0A920M4T1-F1
#
_cell.length_a   1.000
_cell.length_b   1.000
_cell.length_c   1.000
_cell.angle_alpha   90.00
_cell.angle_beta   90.00
_cell.angle_gamma   90.00
#
_symmetry.space_group_name_H-M   'P 1'
#
loop_
_entity.id
_entity.type
_entity.pdbx_description
1 polymer ?
#
loop_
_entity_poly.entity_id
_entity_poly.type
_entity_poly.pdbx_seq_one_letter_code
_entity_poly.pdbx_strand_id
1 'polypeptide(L)' 'MEHRRWLTADEVSKLDSFISKLSSEEINLFTGPLNFQDGSEFLADGEEASDFQIWYTSQLLEGMTGDSE' A
#
# COMPACT_ATOMS: atom_id res chain seq x y z
N MET A 1 -23.75 4.93 -14.14
CA MET A 1 -22.35 4.50 -13.96
C MET A 1 -21.44 5.51 -14.67
N GLU A 2 -21.22 6.69 -14.07
CA GLU A 2 -20.50 7.81 -14.70
C GLU A 2 -19.11 8.09 -14.07
N HIS A 3 -18.58 7.20 -13.24
CA HIS A 3 -17.49 7.56 -12.32
C HIS A 3 -16.05 7.32 -12.82
N ARG A 4 -15.81 6.81 -14.05
CA ARG A 4 -14.45 6.45 -14.50
C ARG A 4 -14.14 6.79 -15.97
N ARG A 5 -14.78 7.82 -16.52
CA ARG A 5 -14.68 8.20 -17.94
C ARG A 5 -13.25 8.50 -18.44
N TRP A 6 -12.32 8.78 -17.53
CA TRP A 6 -10.94 9.16 -17.83
C TRP A 6 -9.97 7.97 -17.89
N LEU A 7 -10.46 6.76 -17.62
CA LEU A 7 -9.68 5.53 -17.67
C LEU A 7 -10.05 4.72 -18.93
N THR A 8 -9.05 4.06 -19.50
CA THR A 8 -9.25 2.99 -20.48
C THR A 8 -9.99 1.81 -19.84
N ALA A 9 -10.60 0.95 -20.68
CA ALA A 9 -11.29 -0.24 -20.19
C ALA A 9 -10.37 -1.17 -19.37
N ASP A 10 -9.11 -1.31 -19.80
CA ASP A 10 -8.10 -2.12 -19.12
C ASP A 10 -7.73 -1.53 -17.75
N GLU A 11 -7.59 -0.20 -17.64
CA GLU A 11 -7.33 0.47 -16.37
C GLU A 11 -8.51 0.35 -15.40
N VAL A 12 -9.75 0.45 -15.90
CA VAL A 12 -10.95 0.20 -15.09
C VAL A 12 -10.95 -1.23 -14.56
N SER A 13 -10.67 -2.22 -15.41
CA SER A 13 -10.63 -3.62 -15.00
C SER A 13 -9.56 -3.91 -13.95
N LYS A 14 -8.35 -3.33 -14.11
CA LYS A 14 -7.27 -3.45 -13.12
C LYS A 14 -7.65 -2.81 -11.78
N LEU A 15 -8.23 -1.61 -11.81
CA LEU A 15 -8.68 -0.92 -10.61
C LEU A 15 -9.79 -1.69 -9.87
N ASP A 16 -10.77 -2.21 -10.60
CA ASP A 16 -11.84 -3.01 -10.01
C ASP A 16 -11.29 -4.31 -9.41
N SER A 17 -10.35 -4.99 -10.10
CA SER A 17 -9.67 -6.17 -9.54
C SER A 17 -8.88 -5.84 -8.27
N PHE A 18 -8.16 -4.71 -8.25
CA PHE A 18 -7.42 -4.25 -7.08
C PHE A 18 -8.35 -3.97 -5.90
N ILE A 19 -9.45 -3.23 -6.12
CA ILE A 19 -10.45 -2.94 -5.08
C ILE A 19 -11.07 -4.24 -4.54
N SER A 20 -11.46 -5.16 -5.42
CA SER A 20 -12.05 -6.44 -4.99
C SER A 20 -11.07 -7.24 -4.11
N LYS A 21 -9.82 -7.40 -4.55
CA LYS A 21 -8.80 -8.12 -3.79
C LYS A 21 -8.45 -7.47 -2.45
N LEU A 22 -8.40 -6.13 -2.41
CA LEU A 22 -8.20 -5.41 -1.16
C LEU A 22 -9.39 -5.62 -0.21
N SER A 23 -10.62 -5.58 -0.72
CA SER A 23 -11.83 -5.76 0.09
C SER A 23 -12.08 -7.20 0.55
N SER A 24 -11.51 -8.18 -0.14
CA SER A 24 -11.59 -9.61 0.21
C SER A 24 -10.42 -10.08 1.08
N GLU A 25 -9.54 -9.17 1.52
CA GLU A 25 -8.33 -9.46 2.30
C GLU A 25 -7.30 -10.33 1.56
N GLU A 26 -7.44 -10.50 0.23
CA GLU A 26 -6.43 -11.17 -0.60
C GLU A 26 -5.16 -10.34 -0.78
N ILE A 27 -5.24 -9.03 -0.55
CA ILE A 27 -4.10 -8.10 -0.52
C ILE A 27 -4.04 -7.47 0.87
N ASN A 28 -2.93 -7.70 1.56
CA ASN A 28 -2.52 -6.92 2.71
C ASN A 28 -1.45 -5.91 2.26
N LEU A 29 -1.73 -4.61 2.41
CA LEU A 29 -0.82 -3.54 1.98
C LEU A 29 0.41 -3.42 2.90
N PHE A 30 0.31 -3.92 4.13
CA PHE A 30 1.36 -3.87 5.14
C PHE A 30 1.99 -5.25 5.33
N THR A 31 2.37 -5.88 4.22
CA THR A 31 3.20 -7.08 4.18
C THR A 31 4.53 -6.75 3.53
N GLY A 32 5.64 -7.13 4.16
CA GLY A 32 6.97 -6.85 3.64
C GLY A 32 7.33 -7.63 2.37
N PRO A 33 8.41 -7.23 1.68
CA PRO A 33 9.43 -6.29 2.17
C PRO A 33 8.98 -4.83 2.05
N LEU A 34 9.07 -4.09 3.17
CA LEU A 34 8.81 -2.65 3.23
C LEU A 34 9.95 -1.95 3.97
N ASN A 35 10.41 -0.82 3.43
CA ASN A 35 11.40 0.05 4.05
C ASN A 35 10.78 1.42 4.38
N PHE A 36 11.41 2.15 5.30
CA PHE A 36 11.15 3.56 5.53
C PHE A 36 11.83 4.44 4.47
N GLN A 37 11.47 5.73 4.47
CA GLN A 37 11.97 6.73 3.52
C GLN A 37 13.52 6.83 3.53
N ASP A 38 14.15 6.59 4.67
CA ASP A 38 15.60 6.58 4.85
C ASP A 38 16.28 5.26 4.39
N GLY A 39 15.50 4.28 3.95
CA GLY A 39 15.95 2.95 3.53
C GLY A 39 16.15 1.96 4.66
N SER A 40 15.85 2.31 5.92
CA SER A 40 15.83 1.35 7.02
C SER A 40 14.64 0.38 6.88
N GLU A 41 14.84 -0.87 7.30
CA GLU A 41 13.81 -1.91 7.16
C GLU A 41 12.64 -1.65 8.12
N PHE A 42 11.41 -1.73 7.60
CA PHE A 42 10.17 -1.70 8.39
C PHE A 42 9.61 -3.11 8.61
N LEU A 43 9.44 -3.88 7.53
CA LEU A 43 8.94 -5.26 7.55
C LEU A 43 9.80 -6.13 6.64
N ALA A 44 10.23 -7.29 7.13
CA ALA A 44 10.93 -8.29 6.32
C ALA A 44 9.99 -8.97 5.30
N ASP A 45 10.55 -9.71 4.35
CA ASP A 45 9.77 -10.44 3.33
C ASP A 45 8.69 -11.35 3.94
N GLY A 46 7.42 -11.10 3.59
CA GLY A 46 6.26 -11.83 4.10
C GLY A 46 5.84 -11.48 5.54
N GLU A 47 6.52 -10.58 6.23
CA GLU A 47 6.11 -10.11 7.55
C GLU A 47 4.91 -9.15 7.44
N GLU A 48 3.84 -9.42 8.18
CA GLU A 48 2.68 -8.54 8.28
C GLU A 48 2.80 -7.59 9.47
N ALA A 49 2.55 -6.31 9.26
CA ALA A 49 2.50 -5.35 10.36
C ALA A 49 1.28 -5.59 11.25
N SER A 50 1.49 -5.42 12.56
CA SER A 50 0.39 -5.23 13.51
C SER A 50 -0.26 -3.86 13.35
N ASP A 51 -1.52 -3.72 13.78
CA ASP A 51 -2.23 -2.43 13.85
C ASP A 51 -1.41 -1.38 14.62
N PHE A 52 -0.69 -1.79 15.65
CA PHE A 52 0.17 -0.89 16.43
C PHE A 52 1.35 -0.38 15.60
N GLN A 53 2.03 -1.26 14.85
CA GLN A 53 3.11 -0.86 13.94
C GLN A 53 2.59 0.10 12.87
N ILE A 54 1.40 -0.15 12.31
CA ILE A 54 0.77 0.73 11.31
C ILE A 54 0.44 2.10 11.91
N TRP A 55 -0.17 2.14 13.09
CA TRP A 55 -0.61 3.38 13.72
C TRP A 55 0.56 4.26 14.19
N TYR A 56 1.67 3.63 14.57
CA TYR A 56 2.86 4.30 15.12
C TYR A 56 4.08 4.17 14.21
N THR A 57 3.88 4.10 12.89
CA THR A 57 4.99 4.19 11.90
C THR A 57 5.84 5.41 12.18
N SER A 58 7.15 5.21 12.36
CA SER A 58 8.09 6.26 12.78
C SER A 58 8.39 7.29 11.71
N GLN A 59 8.29 6.91 10.44
CA GLN A 59 8.63 7.71 9.27
C GLN A 59 7.73 7.30 8.10
N LEU A 60 7.77 8.07 7.00
CA LEU A 60 7.15 7.67 5.74
C LEU A 60 7.81 6.40 5.18
N LEU A 61 7.09 5.67 4.32
CA LEU A 61 7.63 4.52 3.60
C LEU A 61 8.53 4.95 2.44
N GLU A 62 9.41 4.05 2.00
CA GLU A 62 10.27 4.25 0.84
C GLU A 62 9.46 4.69 -0.40
N GLY A 63 9.97 5.71 -1.11
CA GLY A 63 9.32 6.29 -2.29
C GLY A 63 8.27 7.37 -2.00
N MET A 64 7.87 7.57 -0.74
CA MET A 64 7.09 8.73 -0.33
C MET A 64 8.01 9.94 -0.14
N THR A 65 7.49 11.14 -0.43
CA THR A 65 8.20 12.41 -0.22
C THR A 65 7.46 13.27 0.80
N GLY A 66 8.18 13.81 1.79
CA GLY A 66 7.64 14.72 2.79
C GLY A 66 8.62 14.93 3.95
N ASP A 67 8.28 15.85 4.85
CA ASP A 67 9.10 16.19 6.03
C ASP A 67 8.85 15.19 7.16
N SER A 68 9.35 13.96 7.03
CA SER A 68 9.22 12.90 8.04
C SER A 68 10.53 12.30 8.54
N GLU A 69 11.65 12.78 8.00
CA GLU A 69 13.02 12.48 8.45
C GLU A 69 13.36 13.19 9.77
#